data_AF-A0A7C5I179-F1
#
_entry.id   AF-A0A7C5I179-F1
#
_cell.length_a   1.000
_cell.length_b   1.000
_cell.length_c   1.000
_cell.angle_alpha   90.00
_cell.angle_beta   90.00
_cell.angle_gamma   90.00
#
_symmetry.space_group_name_H-M   'P 1'
#
loop_
_entity.id
_entity.type
_entity.pdbx_description
1 polymer ?
#
loop_
_entity_poly.entity_id
_entity_poly.type
_entity_poly.pdbx_seq_one_letter_code
_entity_poly.pdbx_strand_id
1 'polypeptide(L)' 'EQILKRMEYKGTSLEDFKWYLQIAEDERLVPSAGCGFGVERLTRYICSLPHVSLTRLFPKVPGMDWI' A
#
# COMPACT_ATOMS: atom_id res chain seq x y z
N GLU A 1 -20.62 -2.79 -8.66
CA GLU A 1 -21.14 -3.74 -7.64
C GLU A 1 -20.04 -4.49 -6.84
N GLN A 2 -19.07 -5.16 -7.48
CA GLN A 2 -18.06 -5.98 -6.76
C GLN A 2 -17.18 -5.20 -5.76
N ILE A 3 -16.87 -3.93 -6.05
CA ILE A 3 -16.10 -3.06 -5.15
C ILE A 3 -16.84 -2.86 -3.82
N LEU A 4 -18.14 -2.54 -3.87
CA LEU A 4 -18.97 -2.32 -2.69
C LEU A 4 -19.09 -3.57 -1.81
N LYS A 5 -19.35 -4.74 -2.42
CA LYS A 5 -19.38 -6.03 -1.69
C LYS A 5 -18.08 -6.32 -0.93
N ARG A 6 -16.93 -6.03 -1.54
CA ARG A 6 -15.62 -6.22 -0.89
C ARG A 6 -15.35 -5.21 0.23
N MET A 7 -15.80 -3.97 0.06
CA MET A 7 -15.67 -2.94 1.09
C MET A 7 -16.53 -3.27 2.31
N GLU A 8 -17.78 -3.70 2.09
CA GLU A 8 -18.67 -4.16 3.16
C GLU A 8 -18.07 -5.35 3.92
N TYR A 9 -17.59 -6.37 3.20
CA TYR A 9 -16.92 -7.53 3.81
C TYR A 9 -15.70 -7.13 4.68
N LYS A 10 -14.96 -6.09 4.28
CA LYS A 10 -13.80 -5.58 5.01
C LYS A 10 -14.15 -4.52 6.08
N GLY A 11 -15.42 -4.13 6.20
CA GLY A 11 -15.83 -3.03 7.09
C GLY A 11 -15.19 -1.68 6.74
N THR A 12 -14.92 -1.45 5.45
CA THR A 12 -14.27 -0.21 4.99
C THR A 12 -15.30 0.92 4.88
N SER A 13 -14.98 2.11 5.40
CA SER A 13 -15.80 3.32 5.26
C SER A 13 -16.01 3.65 3.78
N LEU A 14 -17.26 3.85 3.35
CA LEU A 14 -17.54 4.28 1.98
C LEU A 14 -17.20 5.76 1.77
N GLU A 15 -17.34 6.58 2.82
CA GLU A 15 -17.14 8.03 2.73
C GLU A 15 -15.67 8.36 2.41
N ASP A 16 -14.73 7.63 3.03
CA ASP A 16 -13.28 7.82 2.81
C ASP A 16 -12.86 7.58 1.36
N PHE A 17 -13.66 6.79 0.62
CA PHE A 17 -13.41 6.40 -0.77
C PHE A 17 -14.42 7.01 -1.76
N LYS A 18 -15.25 7.98 -1.34
CA LYS A 18 -16.31 8.56 -2.17
C LYS A 18 -15.82 9.02 -3.54
N TRP A 19 -14.68 9.72 -3.58
CA TRP A 19 -14.07 10.18 -4.83
C TRP A 19 -13.70 9.04 -5.79
N TYR A 20 -13.22 7.91 -5.24
CA TYR A 20 -12.84 6.74 -6.02
C TYR A 20 -14.07 5.97 -6.52
N LEU A 21 -15.11 5.87 -5.68
CA LEU A 21 -16.38 5.25 -6.05
C LEU A 21 -17.08 6.03 -7.17
N GLN A 22 -17.01 7.36 -7.16
CA GLN A 22 -17.49 8.20 -8.27
C GLN A 22 -16.81 7.86 -9.60
N ILE A 23 -15.48 7.70 -9.61
CA ILE A 23 -14.73 7.29 -10.81
C ILE A 23 -15.19 5.90 -11.29
N ALA A 24 -15.48 4.99 -10.36
CA ALA A 24 -15.99 3.67 -10.67
C ALA A 24 -17.42 3.68 -11.23
N GLU A 25 -18.28 4.58 -10.73
CA GLU A 25 -19.64 4.80 -11.19
C GLU A 25 -19.70 5.47 -12.57
N ASP A 26 -18.80 6.41 -12.84
CA ASP A 26 -18.66 7.09 -14.14
C ASP A 26 -18.07 6.18 -15.25
N GLU A 27 -17.91 4.88 -14.99
CA GLU A 27 -17.34 3.87 -15.90
C GLU A 27 -15.93 4.23 -16.43
N ARG A 28 -15.17 5.04 -15.68
CA ARG A 28 -13.82 5.49 -16.10
C ARG A 28 -12.71 4.50 -15.72
N LEU A 29 -13.05 3.41 -15.06
CA LEU A 29 -12.11 2.35 -14.70
C LEU A 29 -11.97 1.34 -15.85
N VAL A 30 -10.75 1.17 -16.35
CA VAL A 30 -10.41 0.09 -17.27
C VAL A 30 -9.98 -1.17 -16.50
N PRO A 31 -10.31 -2.38 -16.99
CA PRO A 31 -9.79 -3.62 -16.42
C PRO A 31 -8.25 -3.56 -16.36
N SER A 32 -7.72 -3.64 -15.15
CA SER A 32 -6.29 -3.48 -14.89
C SER A 32 -5.86 -4.32 -13.69
N ALA A 33 -4.57 -4.64 -13.64
CA ALA A 33 -3.94 -5.34 -12.54
C ALA A 33 -2.50 -4.82 -12.34
N GLY A 34 -1.97 -4.95 -11.14
CA GLY A 34 -0.61 -4.53 -10.82
C GLY A 34 -0.13 -5.17 -9.52
N CYS A 35 1.15 -4.97 -9.22
CA CYS A 35 1.76 -5.37 -7.96
C CYS A 35 2.71 -4.27 -7.47
N GLY A 36 3.00 -4.29 -6.17
CA GLY A 36 3.99 -3.41 -5.55
C GLY A 36 5.10 -4.23 -4.91
N PHE A 37 6.32 -3.71 -4.94
CA PHE A 37 7.43 -4.24 -4.15
C PHE A 37 8.07 -3.11 -3.34
N GLY A 38 8.56 -3.45 -2.15
CA GLY A 38 9.29 -2.50 -1.31
C GLY A 38 10.75 -2.50 -1.71
N VAL A 39 11.27 -1.35 -2.17
CA VAL A 39 12.69 -1.21 -2.58
C VAL A 39 13.61 -1.62 -1.43
N GLU A 40 13.41 -1.07 -0.24
CA GLU A 40 14.20 -1.41 0.95
C GLU A 40 14.11 -2.91 1.32
N ARG A 41 12.92 -3.50 1.22
CA ARG A 41 12.74 -4.95 1.50
C ARG A 41 13.44 -5.82 0.46
N LEU A 42 13.37 -5.43 -0.81
CA LEU A 42 14.04 -6.14 -1.90
C LEU A 42 15.56 -6.06 -1.74
N THR A 43 16.10 -4.87 -1.46
CA THR A 43 17.53 -4.67 -1.18
C THR A 43 17.99 -5.54 0.00
N ARG A 44 17.22 -5.57 1.10
CA ARG A 44 17.53 -6.43 2.26
C ARG A 44 17.62 -7.89 1.85
N TYR A 45 16.68 -8.36 1.02
CA TYR A 45 16.65 -9.74 0.56
C TYR A 45 17.86 -10.07 -0.33
N ILE A 46 18.11 -9.27 -1.37
CA ILE A 46 19.23 -9.46 -2.31
C ILE A 46 20.57 -9.45 -1.58
N CYS A 47 20.77 -8.51 -0.66
CA CYS A 47 22.00 -8.37 0.10
C CYS A 47 22.06 -9.24 1.37
N SER A 48 21.03 -10.05 1.64
CA SER A 48 20.92 -10.89 2.84
C SER A 48 21.19 -10.14 4.15
N LEU A 49 20.69 -8.91 4.25
CA LEU A 49 20.89 -8.07 5.41
C LEU A 49 19.99 -8.51 6.58
N PRO A 50 20.46 -8.45 7.84
CA PRO A 50 19.70 -8.94 8.98
C PRO A 50 18.41 -8.13 9.21
N HIS A 51 18.43 -6.81 8.93
CA HIS A 51 17.29 -5.92 9.16
C HIS A 51 17.12 -4.89 8.03
N VAL A 52 15.87 -4.46 7.79
CA VAL A 52 15.53 -3.52 6.70
C VAL A 52 16.09 -2.11 6.93
N SER A 53 16.32 -1.73 8.18
CA SER A 53 16.91 -0.42 8.52
C SER A 53 18.30 -0.23 7.90
N LEU A 54 19.02 -1.32 7.60
CA LEU A 54 20.35 -1.27 6.98
C LEU A 54 20.32 -0.95 5.48
N THR A 55 19.13 -0.83 4.89
CA THR A 55 18.95 -0.53 3.45
C THR A 55 18.70 0.95 3.17
N ARG A 56 18.65 1.79 4.21
CA ARG A 56 18.30 3.21 4.13
C ARG A 56 19.16 4.03 5.09
N LEU A 57 19.64 5.20 4.66
CA LEU A 57 20.49 6.08 5.46
C LEU A 57 19.85 6.58 6.76
N PHE A 58 18.58 7.01 6.69
CA PHE A 58 17.79 7.49 7.84
C PHE A 58 16.53 6.63 7.95
N PRO A 59 16.58 5.46 8.58
CA PRO A 59 15.48 4.52 8.62
C PRO A 59 14.46 4.90 9.69
N LYS A 60 13.16 4.88 9.38
CA LYS A 60 12.10 5.31 10.31
C LYS A 60 11.60 4.11 11.13
N VAL A 61 12.40 3.67 12.10
CA VAL A 61 12.04 2.56 13.00
C VAL A 61 11.28 3.11 14.21
N PRO A 62 10.07 2.60 14.53
CA PRO A 62 9.33 3.04 15.72
C PRO A 62 10.17 2.85 17.00
N GLY A 63 10.21 3.88 17.86
CA GLY A 63 11.00 3.87 19.10
C GLY A 63 12.49 4.12 18.92
N MET A 64 12.94 4.47 17.71
CA MET A 64 14.31 4.87 17.43
C MET A 64 14.32 6.30 16.90
N ASP A 65 14.85 7.22 17.70
CA ASP A 65 15.09 8.59 17.28
C ASP A 65 16.44 8.66 16.53
N TRP A 66 16.46 9.39 15.41
CA TRP A 66 17.64 9.57 14.57
C TRP A 66 18.27 10.96 14.76
N ILE A 67 18.20 11.47 16.00
CA ILE A 67 18.81 12.69 16.49
C ILE A 67 19.46 12.37 17.83
#